data_AF-A0AA88GI63-F1
#
_entry.id   AF-A0AA88GI63-F1
#
_cell.length_a   1.000
_cell.length_b   1.000
_cell.length_c   1.000
_cell.angle_alpha   90.00
_cell.angle_beta   90.00
_cell.angle_gamma   90.00
#
_symmetry.space_group_name_H-M   'P 1'
#
loop_
_entity.id
_entity.type
_entity.pdbx_description
1 polymer ?
#
loop_
_entity_poly.entity_id
_entity_poly.type
_entity_poly.pdbx_seq_one_letter_code
_entity_poly.pdbx_strand_id
1 'polypeptide(L)'
;MRAFPNTYVVPGGSVEQQDESIYHAAVRETFEETGIQIDCNCLTPIYLWESAFPTSIDQGIPSRHHLIIYLHAKVNLFTENASKEEKYEKILKLQKEEVESASWIGADVVSKIVQHIEGGREMTQKLKQSIEGKTFEVFDVHGNYSTSPLDVLFNPDNTIGYERLTTGTRFLLRRWYHIRTHE
;
A
#
# COMPACT_ATOMS: atom_id res chain seq x y z
N MET A 1 16.13 -8.32 0.14
CA MET A 1 15.29 -9.45 0.63
C MET A 1 13.95 -8.85 1.04
N ARG A 2 12.87 -9.12 0.29
CA ARG A 2 11.53 -8.59 0.61
C ARG A 2 11.10 -9.14 1.97
N ALA A 3 10.90 -8.27 2.97
CA ALA A 3 10.55 -8.71 4.33
C ALA A 3 9.19 -9.45 4.37
N PHE A 4 8.31 -9.15 3.42
CA PHE A 4 7.01 -9.79 3.24
C PHE A 4 6.78 -10.05 1.75
N PRO A 5 7.08 -11.25 1.22
CA PRO A 5 6.75 -11.57 -0.16
C PRO A 5 5.23 -11.61 -0.35
N ASN A 6 4.78 -11.25 -1.55
CA ASN A 6 3.38 -11.27 -1.99
C ASN A 6 2.47 -10.43 -1.08
N THR A 7 2.88 -9.20 -0.74
CA THR A 7 2.01 -8.29 0.02
C THR A 7 1.93 -6.92 -0.61
N TYR A 8 0.73 -6.35 -0.60
CA TYR A 8 0.52 -4.95 -0.89
C TYR A 8 0.83 -4.09 0.34
N VAL A 9 1.80 -3.21 0.17
CA VAL A 9 2.21 -2.15 1.09
C VAL A 9 2.19 -0.82 0.34
N VAL A 10 2.27 0.28 1.09
CA VAL A 10 2.62 1.58 0.49
C VAL A 10 4.15 1.65 0.34
N PRO A 11 4.67 2.44 -0.63
CA PRO A 11 6.11 2.62 -0.78
C PRO A 11 6.77 3.13 0.49
N GLY A 12 7.96 2.63 0.80
CA GLY A 12 8.69 3.08 1.98
C GLY A 12 9.74 2.10 2.48
N GLY A 13 10.72 2.64 3.20
CA GLY A 13 11.81 1.88 3.78
C GLY A 13 12.40 2.57 5.00
N SER A 14 13.67 2.27 5.27
CA SER A 14 14.35 2.78 6.46
C SER A 14 14.86 4.19 6.23
N VAL A 15 14.93 5.00 7.29
CA VAL A 15 15.66 6.26 7.26
C VAL A 15 17.15 5.93 7.28
N GLU A 16 17.87 6.38 6.26
CA GLU A 16 19.30 6.13 6.09
C GLU A 16 20.14 7.36 6.48
N GLN A 17 21.45 7.18 6.61
CA GLN A 17 22.35 8.24 7.09
C GLN A 17 22.41 9.46 6.14
N GLN A 18 22.18 9.24 4.85
CA GLN A 18 22.13 10.30 3.85
C GLN A 18 20.81 11.10 3.85
N ASP A 19 19.77 10.61 4.52
CA ASP A 19 18.48 11.28 4.54
C ASP A 19 18.52 12.45 5.55
N GLU A 20 18.28 13.68 5.08
CA GLU A 20 18.28 14.84 5.98
C GLU A 20 17.07 14.84 6.95
N SER A 21 16.00 14.13 6.59
CA SER A 21 14.80 13.98 7.43
C SER A 21 13.97 12.76 7.04
N ILE A 22 12.97 12.43 7.86
CA ILE A 22 11.98 11.39 7.54
C ILE A 22 11.22 11.66 6.24
N TYR A 23 11.06 12.93 5.85
CA TYR A 23 10.40 13.33 4.62
C TYR A 23 11.29 13.04 3.41
N HIS A 24 12.60 13.25 3.54
CA HIS A 24 13.57 12.93 2.49
C HIS A 24 13.66 11.42 2.27
N ALA A 25 13.66 10.63 3.35
CA ALA A 25 13.56 9.17 3.25
C ALA A 25 12.30 8.76 2.48
N ALA A 26 11.12 9.30 2.82
CA ALA A 26 9.88 8.96 2.14
C ALA A 26 9.87 9.35 0.65
N VAL A 27 10.43 10.51 0.29
CA VAL A 27 10.58 10.92 -1.12
C VAL A 27 11.53 9.97 -1.86
N ARG A 28 12.67 9.63 -1.25
CA ARG A 28 13.66 8.70 -1.81
C ARG A 28 13.04 7.34 -2.06
N GLU A 29 12.47 6.72 -1.04
CA GLU A 29 11.86 5.38 -1.11
C GLU A 29 10.71 5.34 -2.13
N THR A 30 9.87 6.38 -2.16
CA THR A 30 8.80 6.45 -3.17
C THR A 30 9.37 6.49 -4.59
N PHE A 31 10.43 7.26 -4.81
CA PHE A 31 11.08 7.35 -6.11
C PHE A 31 11.81 6.05 -6.49
N GLU A 32 12.52 5.45 -5.54
CA GLU A 32 13.25 4.18 -5.72
C GLU A 32 12.29 3.06 -6.11
N GLU A 33 11.17 2.89 -5.40
CA GLU A 33 10.23 1.80 -5.65
C GLU A 33 9.34 2.02 -6.89
N THR A 34 8.92 3.27 -7.14
CA THR A 34 7.84 3.56 -8.10
C THR A 34 8.24 4.48 -9.25
N GLY A 35 9.37 5.18 -9.15
CA GLY A 35 9.77 6.24 -10.07
C GLY A 35 9.00 7.57 -9.90
N ILE A 36 8.03 7.64 -8.99
CA ILE A 36 7.24 8.85 -8.75
C ILE A 36 8.06 9.85 -7.92
N GLN A 37 8.23 11.06 -8.46
CA GLN A 37 8.87 12.15 -7.75
C GLN A 37 7.83 12.96 -6.95
N ILE A 38 8.12 13.18 -5.67
CA ILE A 38 7.27 13.93 -4.73
C ILE A 38 8.09 15.06 -4.12
N ASP A 39 7.47 16.22 -3.93
CA ASP A 39 8.07 17.31 -3.14
C ASP A 39 7.89 17.00 -1.64
N CYS A 40 8.98 17.06 -0.87
CA CYS A 40 8.95 16.80 0.56
C CYS A 40 8.01 17.75 1.33
N ASN A 41 7.78 18.97 0.82
CA ASN A 41 6.86 19.95 1.40
C ASN A 41 5.38 19.57 1.26
N CYS A 42 5.06 18.62 0.36
CA CYS A 42 3.71 18.11 0.16
C CYS A 42 3.37 16.92 1.07
N LEU A 43 4.32 16.44 1.87
CA LEU A 43 4.12 15.31 2.77
C LEU A 43 3.58 15.79 4.12
N THR A 44 2.49 15.16 4.56
CA THR A 44 1.93 15.38 5.91
C THR A 44 1.99 14.07 6.70
N PRO A 45 2.57 14.05 7.92
CA PRO A 45 2.53 12.87 8.76
C PRO A 45 1.11 12.62 9.24
N ILE A 46 0.61 11.41 9.02
CA ILE A 46 -0.77 11.05 9.36
C ILE A 46 -0.85 10.06 10.52
N TYR A 47 0.05 9.06 10.58
CA TYR A 47 -0.02 8.02 11.62
C TYR A 47 1.34 7.41 11.95
N LEU A 48 1.43 6.81 13.14
CA LEU A 48 2.53 5.95 13.55
C LEU A 48 2.01 4.52 13.73
N TRP A 49 2.84 3.55 13.37
CA TRP A 49 2.55 2.12 13.51
C TRP A 49 3.78 1.38 14.02
N GLU A 50 3.64 0.72 15.16
CA GLU A 50 4.66 -0.16 15.72
C GLU A 50 4.56 -1.55 15.07
N SER A 51 5.63 -2.00 14.43
CA SER A 51 5.69 -3.26 13.70
C SER A 51 6.80 -4.16 14.20
N ALA A 52 6.45 -5.37 14.64
CA ALA A 52 7.40 -6.38 15.07
C ALA A 52 7.30 -7.65 14.19
N PHE A 53 8.42 -8.34 13.99
CA PHE A 53 8.46 -9.62 13.28
C PHE A 53 9.29 -10.68 14.03
N PRO A 54 8.78 -11.92 14.19
CA PRO A 54 7.40 -12.36 13.90
C PRO A 54 6.35 -11.58 14.71
N THR A 55 5.10 -11.55 14.23
CA THR A 55 4.04 -10.71 14.81
C THR A 55 3.40 -11.30 16.06
N SER A 56 3.65 -12.58 16.36
CA SER A 56 3.22 -13.24 17.59
C SER A 56 4.32 -14.13 18.17
N ILE A 57 4.33 -14.27 19.50
CA ILE A 57 5.27 -15.13 20.23
C ILE A 57 5.17 -16.58 19.76
N ASP A 58 3.97 -17.03 19.38
CA ASP A 58 3.72 -18.38 18.85
C ASP A 58 4.49 -18.64 17.53
N GLN A 59 4.82 -17.59 16.78
CA GLN A 59 5.63 -17.67 15.56
C GLN A 59 7.13 -17.49 15.83
N GLY A 60 7.52 -17.18 17.06
CA GLY A 60 8.90 -16.95 17.49
C GLY A 60 9.08 -15.64 18.26
N ILE A 61 10.24 -15.49 18.88
CA ILE A 61 10.61 -14.25 19.58
C ILE A 61 10.82 -13.14 18.53
N PRO A 62 10.21 -11.95 18.68
CA PRO A 62 10.44 -10.83 17.79
C PRO A 62 11.93 -10.51 17.65
N SER A 63 12.43 -10.55 16.42
CA SER A 63 13.83 -10.29 16.08
C SER A 63 14.01 -8.99 15.30
N ARG A 64 12.91 -8.41 14.81
CA ARG A 64 12.87 -7.12 14.13
C ARG A 64 11.77 -6.27 14.71
N HIS A 65 12.06 -4.99 14.87
CA HIS A 65 11.14 -4.02 15.44
C HIS A 65 11.33 -2.67 14.74
N HIS A 66 10.24 -2.12 14.22
CA HIS A 66 10.23 -0.86 13.49
C HIS A 66 9.09 0.03 13.98
N LEU A 67 9.37 1.32 14.13
CA LEU A 67 8.36 2.35 14.24
C LEU A 67 8.16 2.97 12.86
N ILE A 68 7.02 2.71 12.25
CA ILE A 68 6.67 3.21 10.91
C ILE A 68 5.93 4.53 11.07
N ILE A 69 6.34 5.55 10.31
CA ILE A 69 5.65 6.82 10.20
C ILE A 69 5.01 6.89 8.81
N TYR A 70 3.68 6.88 8.76
CA TYR A 70 2.96 7.03 7.50
C TYR A 70 2.80 8.52 7.16
N LEU A 71 3.25 8.87 5.97
CA LEU A 71 3.10 10.21 5.39
C LEU A 71 2.07 10.16 4.25
N HIS A 72 1.29 11.22 4.12
CA HIS A 72 0.33 11.40 3.04
C HIS A 72 0.82 12.50 2.10
N ALA A 73 0.79 12.21 0.80
CA ALA A 73 1.00 13.20 -0.26
C ALA A 73 -0.17 13.15 -1.23
N LYS A 74 -0.68 14.33 -1.59
CA LYS A 74 -1.62 14.48 -2.71
C LYS A 74 -0.83 14.90 -3.94
N VAL A 75 -0.67 13.96 -4.87
CA VAL A 75 0.09 14.18 -6.10
C VAL A 75 -0.85 14.32 -7.29
N ASN A 76 -0.58 15.31 -8.15
CA ASN A 76 -1.30 15.46 -9.41
C ASN A 76 -0.44 14.84 -10.52
N LEU A 77 -0.62 13.55 -10.74
CA LEU A 77 0.19 12.79 -11.70
C LEU A 77 -0.33 12.91 -13.14
N PHE A 78 -1.60 13.28 -13.31
CA PHE A 78 -2.29 13.18 -14.60
C PHE A 78 -2.92 14.49 -15.00
N THR A 79 -2.86 14.82 -16.29
CA THR A 79 -3.77 15.82 -16.87
C THR A 79 -5.17 15.20 -16.99
N GLU A 80 -6.23 16.03 -16.98
CA GLU A 80 -7.62 15.55 -17.04
C GLU A 80 -7.90 14.59 -18.22
N ASN A 81 -7.15 14.74 -19.31
CA ASN A 81 -7.29 13.95 -20.55
C ASN A 81 -6.16 12.94 -20.78
N ALA A 82 -5.30 12.66 -19.79
CA ALA A 82 -4.19 11.73 -19.96
C ALA A 82 -4.70 10.34 -20.38
N SER A 83 -4.07 9.77 -21.41
CA SER A 83 -4.37 8.41 -21.90
C SER A 83 -4.02 7.37 -20.84
N LYS A 84 -4.46 6.12 -21.02
CA LYS A 84 -4.13 5.04 -20.08
C LYS A 84 -2.62 4.80 -20.04
N GLU A 85 -1.98 4.84 -21.21
CA GLU A 85 -0.54 4.70 -21.39
C GLU A 85 0.22 5.85 -20.70
N GLU A 86 -0.29 7.08 -20.80
CA GLU A 86 0.29 8.24 -20.11
C GLU A 86 0.14 8.18 -18.60
N LYS A 87 -1.03 7.73 -18.11
CA LYS A 87 -1.30 7.60 -16.68
C LYS A 87 -0.39 6.57 -16.02
N TYR A 88 0.05 5.55 -16.73
CA TYR A 88 0.64 4.39 -16.09
C TYR A 88 2.01 4.01 -16.63
N GLU A 89 2.16 3.79 -17.94
CA GLU A 89 3.43 3.31 -18.52
C GLU A 89 4.53 4.38 -18.50
N LYS A 90 4.17 5.66 -18.63
CA LYS A 90 5.17 6.75 -18.61
C LYS A 90 5.56 7.21 -17.21
N ILE A 91 4.67 7.02 -16.24
CA ILE A 91 4.82 7.59 -14.89
C ILE A 91 5.38 6.55 -13.92
N LEU A 92 4.89 5.32 -13.96
CA LEU A 92 5.38 4.26 -13.08
C LEU A 92 6.64 3.64 -13.69
N LYS A 93 7.72 3.67 -12.93
CA LYS A 93 8.98 2.97 -13.23
C LYS A 93 9.33 2.13 -12.02
N LEU A 94 8.71 0.96 -11.93
CA LEU A 94 8.89 0.08 -10.78
C LEU A 94 10.30 -0.50 -10.77
N GLN A 95 10.87 -0.64 -9.57
CA GLN A 95 12.18 -1.22 -9.37
C GLN A 95 12.04 -2.73 -9.11
N LYS A 96 12.64 -3.56 -9.97
CA LYS A 96 12.39 -5.00 -10.02
C LYS A 96 12.96 -5.79 -8.84
N GLU A 97 14.04 -5.31 -8.24
CA GLU A 97 14.64 -5.94 -7.07
C GLU A 97 13.78 -5.77 -5.80
N GLU A 98 12.88 -4.79 -5.77
CA GLU A 98 12.07 -4.40 -4.61
C GLU A 98 10.60 -4.68 -4.82
N VAL A 99 10.04 -4.25 -5.96
CA VAL A 99 8.62 -4.28 -6.27
C VAL A 99 8.36 -5.09 -7.53
N GLU A 100 7.31 -5.92 -7.50
CA GLU A 100 6.91 -6.73 -8.65
C GLU A 100 5.70 -6.13 -9.37
N SER A 101 4.81 -5.51 -8.62
CA SER A 101 3.64 -4.83 -9.15
C SER A 101 3.17 -3.68 -8.27
N ALA A 102 2.41 -2.77 -8.85
CA ALA A 102 1.77 -1.65 -8.19
C ALA A 102 0.31 -1.49 -8.64
N SER A 103 -0.49 -0.83 -7.80
CA SER A 103 -1.91 -0.60 -8.06
C SER A 103 -2.37 0.73 -7.49
N TRP A 104 -3.24 1.41 -8.23
CA TRP A 104 -4.04 2.50 -7.71
C TRP A 104 -5.38 1.94 -7.22
N ILE A 105 -5.68 2.12 -5.93
CA ILE A 105 -6.96 1.68 -5.35
C ILE A 105 -7.89 2.87 -5.10
N GLY A 106 -9.12 2.76 -5.59
CA GLY A 106 -10.15 3.79 -5.43
C GLY A 106 -10.71 3.84 -4.01
N ALA A 107 -11.31 4.98 -3.66
CA ALA A 107 -12.00 5.16 -2.38
C ALA A 107 -13.16 4.14 -2.19
N ASP A 108 -13.77 3.69 -3.28
CA ASP A 108 -14.79 2.65 -3.25
C ASP A 108 -14.21 1.29 -2.82
N VAL A 109 -12.99 0.95 -3.24
CA VAL A 109 -12.28 -0.27 -2.79
C VAL A 109 -11.87 -0.12 -1.33
N VAL A 110 -11.27 1.02 -0.98
CA VAL A 110 -10.87 1.31 0.40
C VAL A 110 -12.06 1.24 1.35
N SER A 111 -13.22 1.79 0.99
CA SER A 111 -14.44 1.72 1.82
C SER A 111 -14.85 0.28 2.14
N LYS A 112 -14.66 -0.66 1.21
CA LYS A 112 -14.95 -2.09 1.41
C LYS A 112 -13.93 -2.73 2.36
N ILE A 113 -12.65 -2.38 2.22
CA ILE A 113 -11.59 -2.80 3.15
C ILE A 113 -11.90 -2.29 4.57
N VAL A 114 -12.33 -1.04 4.72
CA VAL A 114 -12.73 -0.48 6.03
C VAL A 114 -13.93 -1.23 6.61
N GLN A 115 -14.99 -1.46 5.82
CA GLN A 115 -16.14 -2.25 6.24
C GLN A 115 -15.74 -3.65 6.71
N HIS A 116 -14.76 -4.28 6.06
CA HIS A 116 -14.23 -5.57 6.49
C HIS A 116 -13.57 -5.47 7.86
N ILE A 117 -12.65 -4.50 8.04
CA ILE A 117 -11.90 -4.29 9.29
C ILE A 117 -12.85 -4.02 10.46
N GLU A 118 -13.86 -3.19 10.25
CA GLU A 118 -14.86 -2.84 11.27
C GLU A 118 -15.84 -3.99 11.56
N GLY A 119 -16.11 -4.84 10.55
CA GLY A 119 -16.93 -6.04 10.69
C GLY A 119 -16.23 -7.20 11.41
N GLY A 120 -14.94 -7.06 11.75
CA GLY A 120 -14.15 -8.07 12.44
C GLY A 120 -13.33 -8.97 11.50
N ARG A 121 -12.91 -10.15 11.99
CA ARG A 121 -12.02 -11.05 11.24
C ARG A 121 -12.72 -11.79 10.11
N GLU A 122 -14.04 -11.92 10.15
CA GLU A 122 -14.80 -12.66 9.15
C GLU A 122 -15.39 -11.76 8.08
N MET A 123 -15.32 -12.24 6.84
CA MET A 123 -15.96 -11.58 5.71
C MET A 123 -17.47 -11.81 5.76
N THR A 124 -18.25 -10.75 5.95
CA THR A 124 -19.72 -10.83 5.93
C THR A 124 -20.23 -11.26 4.55
N GLN A 125 -21.37 -11.97 4.50
CA GLN A 125 -21.98 -12.40 3.23
C GLN A 125 -22.29 -11.21 2.32
N LYS A 126 -22.76 -10.10 2.89
CA LYS A 126 -23.02 -8.84 2.17
C LYS A 126 -21.75 -8.29 1.51
N LEU A 127 -20.62 -8.31 2.23
CA LEU A 127 -19.35 -7.83 1.69
C LEU A 127 -18.83 -8.76 0.59
N LYS A 128 -18.91 -10.09 0.77
CA LYS A 128 -18.58 -11.09 -0.27
C LYS A 128 -19.31 -10.79 -1.58
N GLN A 129 -20.64 -10.67 -1.52
CA GLN A 129 -21.47 -10.35 -2.68
C GLN A 129 -21.09 -9.00 -3.32
N SER A 130 -20.62 -8.03 -2.52
CA SER A 130 -20.25 -6.71 -3.03
C SER A 130 -18.88 -6.66 -3.73
N ILE A 131 -18.01 -7.65 -3.51
CA ILE A 131 -16.67 -7.75 -4.15
C ILE A 131 -16.57 -8.90 -5.16
N GLU A 132 -17.54 -9.81 -5.18
CA GLU A 132 -17.58 -10.97 -6.07
C GLU A 132 -17.47 -10.55 -7.55
N GLY A 133 -16.52 -11.17 -8.27
CA GLY A 133 -16.25 -10.87 -9.68
C GLY A 133 -15.63 -9.49 -9.95
N LYS A 134 -15.34 -8.69 -8.92
CA LYS A 134 -14.67 -7.39 -9.09
C LYS A 134 -13.16 -7.56 -9.10
N THR A 135 -12.50 -6.70 -9.85
CA THR A 135 -11.05 -6.66 -9.97
C THR A 135 -10.54 -5.24 -9.75
N PHE A 136 -9.24 -5.11 -9.51
CA PHE A 136 -8.52 -3.84 -9.52
C PHE A 136 -7.36 -3.90 -10.51
N GLU A 137 -6.97 -2.74 -11.03
CA GLU A 137 -5.88 -2.60 -11.99
C GLU A 137 -4.54 -2.89 -11.33
N VAL A 138 -3.70 -3.69 -12.01
CA VAL A 138 -2.35 -4.04 -11.57
C VAL A 138 -1.35 -3.77 -12.69
N PHE A 139 -0.25 -3.11 -12.33
CA PHE A 139 0.85 -2.78 -13.22
C PHE A 139 2.08 -3.55 -12.74
N ASP A 140 2.64 -4.40 -13.59
CA ASP A 140 3.85 -5.14 -13.22
C ASP A 140 5.13 -4.35 -13.54
N VAL A 141 6.26 -4.84 -13.07
CA VAL A 141 7.57 -4.23 -13.29
C VAL A 141 8.04 -4.24 -14.75
N HIS A 142 7.41 -5.04 -15.61
CA HIS A 142 7.67 -5.04 -17.04
C HIS A 142 6.82 -4.01 -17.78
N GLY A 143 5.98 -3.25 -17.07
CA GLY A 143 5.06 -2.29 -17.65
C GLY A 143 3.80 -2.93 -18.21
N ASN A 144 3.55 -4.22 -17.94
CA ASN A 144 2.34 -4.88 -18.40
C ASN A 144 1.15 -4.47 -17.52
N TYR A 145 0.03 -4.27 -18.20
CA TYR A 145 -1.25 -4.01 -17.57
C TYR A 145 -2.06 -5.29 -17.39
N SER A 146 -2.56 -5.53 -16.19
CA SER A 146 -3.47 -6.64 -15.88
C SER A 146 -4.50 -6.25 -14.82
N THR A 147 -5.29 -7.24 -14.35
CA THR A 147 -6.23 -7.04 -13.26
C THR A 147 -6.12 -8.17 -12.26
N SER A 148 -6.18 -7.87 -10.96
CA SER A 148 -6.21 -8.87 -9.89
C SER A 148 -7.60 -8.95 -9.24
N PRO A 149 -8.08 -10.13 -8.84
CA PRO A 149 -9.33 -10.29 -8.10
C PRO A 149 -9.34 -9.48 -6.81
N LEU A 150 -10.44 -8.79 -6.53
CA LEU A 150 -10.50 -7.87 -5.40
C LEU A 150 -10.42 -8.58 -4.04
N ASP A 151 -10.82 -9.85 -3.96
CA ASP A 151 -10.80 -10.68 -2.76
C ASP A 151 -9.39 -10.91 -2.19
N VAL A 152 -8.34 -10.84 -3.01
CA VAL A 152 -6.94 -11.00 -2.54
C VAL A 152 -6.58 -9.94 -1.50
N LEU A 153 -7.11 -8.71 -1.63
CA LEU A 153 -6.87 -7.62 -0.66
C LEU A 153 -7.50 -7.88 0.71
N PHE A 154 -8.37 -8.89 0.81
CA PHE A 154 -9.09 -9.25 2.03
C PHE A 154 -8.58 -10.53 2.67
N ASN A 155 -7.59 -11.20 2.06
CA ASN A 155 -6.95 -12.39 2.64
C ASN A 155 -6.43 -12.11 4.07
N PRO A 156 -6.58 -13.06 5.01
CA PRO A 156 -6.14 -12.87 6.39
C PRO A 156 -4.65 -12.55 6.50
N ASP A 157 -4.27 -11.68 7.42
CA ASP A 157 -2.90 -11.14 7.48
C ASP A 157 -1.81 -12.21 7.77
N ASN A 158 -2.20 -13.36 8.31
CA ASN A 158 -1.31 -14.41 8.80
C ASN A 158 -0.89 -15.44 7.72
N THR A 159 -1.42 -15.36 6.50
CA THR A 159 -1.06 -16.27 5.41
C THR A 159 0.21 -15.80 4.70
N ILE A 160 1.36 -16.21 5.24
CA ILE A 160 2.67 -15.96 4.61
C ILE A 160 2.69 -16.55 3.19
N GLY A 161 3.19 -15.78 2.22
CA GLY A 161 3.33 -16.20 0.82
C GLY A 161 2.08 -16.02 -0.04
N TYR A 162 0.94 -15.63 0.55
CA TYR A 162 -0.27 -15.28 -0.20
C TYR A 162 -0.38 -13.77 -0.41
N GLU A 163 -0.85 -13.40 -1.61
CA GLU A 163 -1.21 -12.04 -1.99
C GLU A 163 -2.25 -11.48 -1.01
N ARG A 164 -1.89 -10.41 -0.29
CA ARG A 164 -2.75 -9.75 0.72
C ARG A 164 -2.29 -8.33 1.04
N LEU A 165 -3.14 -7.55 1.71
CA LEU A 165 -2.70 -6.34 2.40
C LEU A 165 -2.06 -6.69 3.74
N THR A 166 -0.99 -5.99 4.13
CA THR A 166 -0.44 -6.15 5.48
C THR A 166 -1.34 -5.49 6.53
N THR A 167 -1.24 -5.90 7.80
CA THR A 167 -1.96 -5.27 8.92
C THR A 167 -1.68 -3.77 9.01
N GLY A 168 -0.43 -3.36 8.79
CA GLY A 168 -0.04 -1.94 8.78
C GLY A 168 -0.72 -1.18 7.63
N THR A 169 -0.74 -1.74 6.42
CA THR A 169 -1.43 -1.14 5.27
C THR A 169 -2.94 -1.04 5.51
N ARG A 170 -3.56 -2.06 6.08
CA ARG A 170 -4.99 -2.06 6.45
C ARG A 170 -5.30 -0.96 7.47
N PHE A 171 -4.47 -0.83 8.50
CA PHE A 171 -4.59 0.24 9.48
C PHE A 171 -4.50 1.62 8.83
N LEU A 172 -3.50 1.84 7.97
CA LEU A 172 -3.32 3.07 7.22
C LEU A 172 -4.56 3.41 6.38
N LEU A 173 -5.05 2.46 5.58
CA LEU A 173 -6.19 2.69 4.67
C LEU A 173 -7.48 3.04 5.42
N ARG A 174 -7.75 2.36 6.55
CA ARG A 174 -8.86 2.72 7.43
C ARG A 174 -8.74 4.15 7.91
N ARG A 175 -7.56 4.55 8.33
CA ARG A 175 -7.34 5.89 8.84
C ARG A 175 -7.44 6.97 7.76
N TRP A 176 -6.81 6.74 6.61
CA TRP A 176 -6.92 7.61 5.43
C TRP A 176 -8.39 7.79 4.99
N TYR A 177 -9.18 6.72 5.00
CA TYR A 177 -10.61 6.79 4.67
C TYR A 177 -11.36 7.76 5.58
N HIS A 178 -11.09 7.73 6.88
CA HIS A 178 -11.72 8.67 7.82
C HIS A 178 -11.20 10.10 7.66
N ILE A 179 -9.92 10.34 7.34
CA ILE A 179 -9.44 11.70 7.04
C ILE A 179 -10.22 12.27 5.86
N ARG A 180 -10.28 11.51 4.76
CA ARG A 180 -10.94 11.93 3.52
C ARG A 180 -12.42 12.24 3.69
N THR A 181 -13.14 11.53 4.56
CA THR A 181 -14.59 11.77 4.77
C THR A 181 -14.88 13.05 5.55
N HIS A 182 -13.86 13.68 6.15
CA HIS A 182 -13.99 14.92 6.93
C HIS A 182 -13.33 16.14 6.25
N GLU A 183 -12.80 15.97 5.03
CA GLU A 183 -12.36 17.04 4.13
C GLU A 183 -13.49 17.43 3.16
#